data_AF-A0A359EXA1-F1
#
_entry.id   AF-A0A359EXA1-F1
#
_cell.length_a   1.000
_cell.length_b   1.000
_cell.length_c   1.000
_cell.angle_alpha   90.00
_cell.angle_beta   90.00
_cell.angle_gamma   90.00
#
_symmetry.space_group_name_H-M   'P 1'
#
loop_
_entity.id
_entity.type
_entity.pdbx_description
1 polymer ?
#
loop_
_entity_poly.entity_id
_entity_poly.type
_entity_poly.pdbx_seq_one_letter_code
_entity_poly.pdbx_strand_id
1 'polypeptide(L)'
;MKMSETLGVLLICGFLSLVANVVGTKNGFVEAIPGMLFLIALAFLGIWLGKVIPGGIPGVAYVVTIGCILTVPGVPCAAAISAAVSKVGFMQLCTPILAYAGVAICKDLDVFAESSWRIVVVSCVVFIGTYIGSAIIAQLILKAIGQI
;
A
#
# COMPACT_ATOMS: atom_id res chain seq x y z
N MET A 1 -17.44 8.54 -4.59
CA MET A 1 -17.70 7.25 -3.94
C MET A 1 -18.40 7.45 -2.61
N LYS A 2 -19.57 6.83 -2.45
CA LYS A 2 -20.27 6.75 -1.16
C LYS A 2 -19.38 5.96 -0.19
N MET A 3 -19.44 6.28 1.11
CA MET A 3 -18.62 5.58 2.12
C MET A 3 -18.89 4.06 2.14
N SER A 4 -20.12 3.65 1.85
CA SER A 4 -20.51 2.24 1.74
C SER A 4 -19.78 1.51 0.60
N GLU A 5 -19.52 2.17 -0.53
CA GLU A 5 -18.82 1.58 -1.67
C GLU A 5 -17.32 1.43 -1.35
N THR A 6 -16.73 2.45 -0.72
CA THR A 6 -15.33 2.41 -0.27
C THR A 6 -15.11 1.27 0.71
N LEU A 7 -16.01 1.08 1.69
CA LEU A 7 -15.94 -0.04 2.62
C LEU A 7 -16.05 -1.39 1.90
N GLY A 8 -16.99 -1.52 0.96
CA GLY A 8 -17.16 -2.73 0.16
C GLY A 8 -15.91 -3.11 -0.62
N VAL A 9 -15.27 -2.13 -1.28
CA VAL A 9 -14.01 -2.35 -2.01
C VAL A 9 -12.88 -2.73 -1.06
N LEU A 10 -12.75 -2.08 0.10
CA LEU A 10 -11.74 -2.42 1.09
C LEU A 10 -11.89 -3.86 1.61
N LEU A 11 -13.11 -4.31 1.87
CA LEU A 11 -13.39 -5.67 2.32
C LEU A 11 -13.06 -6.71 1.25
N ILE A 12 -13.44 -6.45 -0.01
CA ILE A 12 -13.12 -7.34 -1.13
C ILE A 12 -11.61 -7.42 -1.34
N CYS A 13 -10.92 -6.27 -1.41
CA CYS A 13 -9.47 -6.24 -1.54
C CYS A 13 -8.76 -6.92 -0.36
N GLY A 14 -9.21 -6.67 0.87
CA GLY A 14 -8.66 -7.31 2.06
C GLY A 14 -8.84 -8.83 2.07
N PHE A 15 -10.01 -9.32 1.65
CA PHE A 15 -10.25 -10.76 1.50
C PHE A 15 -9.37 -11.39 0.42
N LEU A 16 -9.29 -10.78 -0.76
CA LEU A 16 -8.41 -11.24 -1.84
C LEU A 16 -6.94 -11.23 -1.41
N SER A 17 -6.51 -10.21 -0.66
CA SER A 17 -5.17 -10.14 -0.09
C SER A 17 -4.93 -11.20 0.98
N LEU A 18 -5.92 -11.59 1.78
CA LEU A 18 -5.79 -12.72 2.72
C LEU A 18 -5.58 -14.04 1.97
N VAL A 19 -6.36 -14.27 0.91
CA VAL A 19 -6.19 -15.46 0.05
C VAL A 19 -4.80 -15.45 -0.58
N ALA A 20 -4.36 -14.32 -1.14
CA ALA A 20 -3.03 -14.16 -1.68
C ALA A 20 -1.93 -14.37 -0.63
N ASN A 21 -2.17 -13.94 0.62
CA ASN A 21 -1.25 -14.12 1.73
C ASN A 21 -1.03 -15.60 2.09
N VAL A 22 -2.08 -16.41 2.08
CA VAL A 22 -1.98 -17.86 2.33
C VAL A 22 -1.21 -18.57 1.21
N VAL A 23 -1.42 -18.16 -0.03
CA VAL A 23 -0.73 -18.76 -1.18
C VAL A 23 0.74 -18.32 -1.22
N GLY A 24 1.01 -17.05 -0.89
CA GLY A 24 2.33 -16.43 -1.07
C GLY A 24 3.23 -16.40 0.16
N THR A 25 2.74 -16.74 1.36
CA THR A 25 3.53 -16.75 2.60
C THR A 25 3.39 -18.08 3.34
N LYS A 26 4.31 -18.35 4.28
CA LYS A 26 4.21 -19.52 5.17
C LYS A 26 3.21 -19.34 6.33
N ASN A 27 2.60 -18.16 6.45
CA ASN A 27 1.72 -17.83 7.56
C ASN A 27 0.29 -18.28 7.24
N GLY A 28 -0.36 -18.95 8.20
CA GLY A 28 -1.71 -19.47 8.02
C GLY A 28 -2.75 -18.35 7.87
N PHE A 29 -3.87 -18.67 7.21
CA PHE A 29 -5.00 -17.75 6.97
C PHE A 29 -5.43 -17.02 8.26
N VAL A 30 -5.53 -17.77 9.36
CA VAL A 30 -6.03 -17.28 10.65
C VAL A 30 -5.05 -16.32 11.33
N GLU A 31 -3.74 -16.52 11.15
CA GLU A 31 -2.72 -15.66 11.77
C GLU A 31 -2.68 -14.27 11.13
N ALA A 32 -3.07 -14.15 9.86
CA ALA A 32 -3.03 -12.90 9.11
C ALA A 32 -4.31 -12.05 9.27
N ILE A 33 -5.40 -12.62 9.80
CA ILE A 33 -6.68 -11.92 10.00
C ILE A 33 -6.53 -10.66 10.87
N PRO A 34 -5.87 -10.71 12.04
CA PRO A 34 -5.74 -9.53 12.90
C PRO A 34 -5.00 -8.38 12.21
N GLY A 35 -3.92 -8.70 11.49
CA GLY A 35 -3.16 -7.71 10.72
C GLY A 35 -3.98 -7.11 9.58
N MET A 36 -4.74 -7.94 8.85
CA MET A 36 -5.59 -7.46 7.76
C MET A 36 -6.73 -6.56 8.25
N LEU A 37 -7.40 -6.95 9.33
CA LEU A 37 -8.47 -6.14 9.93
C LEU A 37 -7.95 -4.78 10.38
N PHE A 38 -6.75 -4.75 10.97
CA PHE A 38 -6.09 -3.50 11.33
C PHE A 38 -5.83 -2.63 10.10
N LEU A 39 -5.27 -3.19 9.02
CA LEU A 39 -5.00 -2.45 7.78
C LEU A 39 -6.27 -1.91 7.13
N ILE A 40 -7.36 -2.69 7.11
CA ILE A 40 -8.67 -2.26 6.60
C ILE A 40 -9.22 -1.11 7.45
N ALA A 41 -9.19 -1.23 8.77
CA ALA A 41 -9.66 -0.20 9.68
C ALA A 41 -8.85 1.10 9.52
N LEU A 42 -7.53 0.99 9.42
CA LEU A 42 -6.63 2.12 9.20
C LEU A 42 -6.91 2.82 7.87
N ALA A 43 -7.07 2.05 6.79
CA ALA A 43 -7.38 2.58 5.47
C ALA A 43 -8.75 3.28 5.45
N PHE A 44 -9.76 2.68 6.10
CA PHE A 44 -11.09 3.28 6.22
C PHE A 44 -11.04 4.60 6.98
N LEU A 45 -10.36 4.63 8.14
CA LEU A 45 -10.20 5.84 8.95
C LEU A 45 -9.47 6.95 8.19
N GLY A 46 -8.36 6.65 7.52
CA GLY A 46 -7.61 7.66 6.77
C GLY A 46 -8.37 8.20 5.56
N ILE A 47 -9.12 7.35 4.84
CA ILE A 47 -9.98 7.81 3.75
C ILE A 47 -11.16 8.65 4.27
N TRP A 48 -11.73 8.26 5.42
CA TRP A 48 -12.80 9.02 6.06
C TRP A 48 -12.31 10.40 6.51
N LEU A 49 -11.16 10.47 7.18
CA LEU A 49 -10.53 11.73 7.59
C LEU A 49 -10.20 12.62 6.38
N GLY A 50 -9.71 12.04 5.29
CA GLY A 50 -9.48 12.78 4.04
C GLY A 50 -10.74 13.38 3.41
N LYS A 51 -11.93 12.89 3.73
CA LYS A 51 -13.21 13.47 3.29
C LYS A 51 -13.78 14.49 4.29
N VAL A 52 -13.51 14.32 5.58
CA VAL A 52 -14.07 15.17 6.65
C VAL A 52 -13.24 16.43 6.85
N ILE A 53 -11.91 16.34 6.74
CA ILE A 53 -11.02 17.47 7.03
C ILE A 53 -10.91 18.38 5.78
N PRO A 54 -11.26 19.66 5.88
CA PRO A 54 -11.06 20.62 4.81
C PRO A 54 -9.56 20.93 4.68
N GLY A 55 -8.99 20.69 3.50
CA GLY A 55 -7.55 20.93 3.25
C GLY A 55 -6.98 20.31 1.99
N GLY A 56 -7.76 19.50 1.25
CA GLY A 56 -7.32 18.88 -0.01
C GLY A 56 -6.24 17.81 0.17
N ILE A 57 -5.93 17.43 1.42
CA ILE A 57 -4.93 16.40 1.73
C ILE A 57 -5.51 15.03 1.31
N PRO A 58 -4.81 14.25 0.48
CA PRO A 58 -5.27 12.92 0.09
C PRO A 58 -5.44 12.00 1.30
N GLY A 59 -6.50 11.17 1.31
CA GLY A 59 -6.74 10.18 2.38
C GLY A 59 -5.53 9.29 2.67
N VAL A 60 -4.74 8.97 1.64
CA VAL A 60 -3.50 8.17 1.75
C VAL A 60 -2.49 8.82 2.70
N ALA A 61 -2.37 10.15 2.71
CA ALA A 61 -1.46 10.83 3.63
C ALA A 61 -1.88 10.59 5.09
N TYR A 62 -3.18 10.67 5.39
CA TYR A 62 -3.70 10.35 6.73
C TYR A 62 -3.47 8.89 7.12
N VAL A 63 -3.67 7.94 6.19
CA VAL A 63 -3.38 6.52 6.43
C VAL A 63 -1.92 6.33 6.84
N VAL A 64 -0.97 6.94 6.11
CA VAL A 64 0.47 6.84 6.40
C VAL A 64 0.80 7.50 7.74
N THR A 65 0.32 8.73 7.98
CA THR A 65 0.59 9.44 9.24
C THR A 65 0.07 8.69 10.46
N ILE A 66 -1.18 8.21 10.43
CA ILE A 66 -1.77 7.46 11.54
C ILE A 66 -1.05 6.11 11.70
N GLY A 67 -0.74 5.43 10.60
CA GLY A 67 0.03 4.18 10.61
C GLY A 67 1.38 4.35 11.29
N CYS A 68 2.14 5.38 10.93
CA CYS A 68 3.42 5.72 11.56
C CYS A 68 3.28 6.03 13.06
N ILE A 69 2.28 6.83 13.45
CA ILE A 69 2.06 7.17 14.87
C ILE A 69 1.73 5.91 15.68
N LEU A 70 0.89 5.03 15.16
CA LEU A 70 0.48 3.81 15.86
C LEU A 70 1.58 2.73 15.92
N THR A 71 2.60 2.82 15.06
CA THR A 71 3.69 1.84 14.98
C THR A 71 5.02 2.36 15.50
N VAL A 72 5.10 3.63 15.93
CA VAL A 72 6.33 4.20 16.47
C VAL A 72 6.73 3.50 17.78
N PRO A 73 8.01 3.16 17.99
CA PRO A 73 8.47 2.59 19.25
C PRO A 73 8.22 3.58 20.39
N GLY A 74 7.47 3.14 21.40
CA GLY A 74 7.05 3.98 22.55
C GLY A 74 5.53 4.08 22.73
N VAL A 75 4.73 3.73 21.73
CA VAL A 75 3.27 3.63 21.85
C VAL A 75 2.88 2.25 22.38
N PRO A 76 2.02 2.13 23.41
CA PRO A 76 1.71 0.86 24.09
C PRO A 76 1.13 -0.21 23.14
N CYS A 77 0.46 0.19 22.06
CA CYS A 77 -0.11 -0.73 21.08
C CYS A 77 0.84 -1.09 19.91
N ALA A 78 2.00 -0.44 19.79
CA ALA A 78 2.87 -0.56 18.61
C ALA A 78 3.40 -1.98 18.40
N ALA A 79 3.82 -2.67 19.47
CA ALA A 79 4.37 -4.02 19.39
C ALA A 79 3.33 -5.04 18.92
N ALA A 80 2.10 -4.98 19.45
CA ALA A 80 1.02 -5.87 19.07
C ALA A 80 0.57 -5.65 17.62
N ILE A 81 0.44 -4.38 17.20
CA ILE A 81 0.08 -4.01 15.84
C ILE A 81 1.16 -4.46 14.86
N SER A 82 2.42 -4.14 15.14
CA SER A 82 3.55 -4.51 14.28
C SER A 82 3.67 -6.03 14.15
N ALA A 83 3.52 -6.79 15.24
CA ALA A 83 3.52 -8.25 15.19
C ALA A 83 2.36 -8.80 14.34
N ALA A 84 1.14 -8.26 14.48
CA ALA A 84 -0.01 -8.69 13.68
C ALA A 84 0.14 -8.35 12.19
N VAL A 85 0.64 -7.15 11.86
CA VAL A 85 0.84 -6.72 10.47
C VAL A 85 2.03 -7.44 9.82
N SER A 86 3.06 -7.84 10.59
CA SER A 86 4.19 -8.63 10.07
C SER A 86 3.77 -9.98 9.48
N LYS A 87 2.58 -10.46 9.86
CA LYS A 87 1.99 -11.69 9.33
C LYS A 87 1.31 -11.52 7.98
N VAL A 88 1.11 -10.28 7.54
CA VAL A 88 0.55 -9.90 6.24
C VAL A 88 1.68 -9.50 5.31
N GLY A 89 1.85 -10.25 4.23
CA GLY A 89 2.87 -9.97 3.23
C GLY A 89 2.51 -8.76 2.37
N PHE A 90 3.45 -7.83 2.24
CA PHE A 90 3.26 -6.59 1.47
C PHE A 90 2.98 -6.87 -0.02
N MET A 91 3.67 -7.83 -0.64
CA MET A 91 3.47 -8.16 -2.06
C MET A 91 2.07 -8.69 -2.35
N GLN A 92 1.47 -9.38 -1.37
CA GLN A 92 0.15 -9.98 -1.46
C GLN A 92 -0.96 -8.92 -1.33
N LEU A 93 -0.67 -7.80 -0.68
CA LEU A 93 -1.52 -6.60 -0.72
C LEU A 93 -1.55 -5.96 -2.12
N CYS A 94 -0.46 -6.07 -2.89
CA CYS A 94 -0.38 -5.52 -4.24
C CYS A 94 -1.18 -6.34 -5.27
N THR A 95 -1.44 -7.63 -5.02
CA THR A 95 -2.06 -8.53 -6.00
C THR A 95 -3.45 -8.07 -6.46
N PRO A 96 -4.41 -7.72 -5.59
CA PRO A 96 -5.72 -7.26 -6.04
C PRO A 96 -5.62 -5.95 -6.83
N ILE A 97 -4.75 -5.03 -6.40
CA ILE A 97 -4.54 -3.74 -7.07
C ILE A 97 -4.01 -3.94 -8.49
N LEU A 98 -3.00 -4.80 -8.65
CA LEU A 98 -2.43 -5.14 -9.96
C LEU A 98 -3.44 -5.85 -10.85
N ALA A 99 -4.26 -6.75 -10.30
CA ALA A 99 -5.33 -7.41 -11.04
C ALA A 99 -6.38 -6.42 -11.55
N TYR A 100 -6.85 -5.50 -10.70
CA TYR A 100 -7.78 -4.44 -11.10
C TYR A 100 -7.15 -3.49 -12.13
N ALA A 101 -5.88 -3.12 -11.97
CA ALA A 101 -5.17 -2.30 -12.93
C ALA A 101 -5.07 -2.99 -14.29
N GLY A 102 -4.74 -4.28 -14.32
CA GLY A 102 -4.71 -5.08 -15.56
C GLY A 102 -6.08 -5.12 -16.25
N VAL A 103 -7.15 -5.41 -15.51
CA VAL A 103 -8.52 -5.41 -16.05
C VAL A 103 -8.93 -4.03 -16.55
N ALA A 104 -8.55 -2.95 -15.86
CA ALA A 104 -8.83 -1.59 -16.29
C ALA A 104 -8.13 -1.24 -17.62
N ILE A 105 -6.89 -1.71 -17.82
CA ILE A 105 -6.15 -1.52 -19.08
C ILE A 105 -6.82 -2.27 -20.23
N CYS A 106 -7.40 -3.45 -19.99
CA CYS A 106 -8.10 -4.21 -21.05
C CYS A 106 -9.28 -3.44 -21.68
N LYS A 107 -9.87 -2.47 -20.97
CA LYS A 107 -10.96 -1.65 -21.52
C LYS A 107 -10.50 -0.72 -22.64
N ASP A 108 -9.24 -0.27 -22.60
CA ASP A 108 -8.65 0.67 -23.56
C ASP A 108 -7.42 0.02 -24.23
N LEU A 109 -7.55 -1.27 -24.57
CA LEU A 109 -6.43 -2.09 -25.04
C LEU A 109 -5.83 -1.59 -26.37
N ASP A 110 -6.65 -1.05 -27.27
CA ASP A 110 -6.18 -0.54 -28.56
C ASP A 110 -5.23 0.65 -28.40
N VAL A 111 -5.55 1.58 -27.48
CA VAL A 111 -4.70 2.74 -27.15
C VAL A 111 -3.41 2.28 -26.46
N PHE A 112 -3.52 1.27 -25.58
CA PHE A 112 -2.36 0.66 -24.95
C PHE A 112 -1.45 -0.01 -25.97
N ALA A 113 -2.01 -0.75 -26.92
CA ALA A 113 -1.30 -1.44 -28.00
C ALA A 113 -0.47 -0.46 -28.84
N GLU A 114 -1.07 0.66 -29.26
CA GLU A 114 -0.39 1.71 -30.03
C GLU A 114 0.79 2.32 -29.27
N SER A 115 0.68 2.47 -27.95
CA SER A 115 1.69 3.10 -27.10
C SER A 115 2.66 2.12 -26.42
N SER A 116 2.53 0.80 -26.66
CA SER A 116 3.19 -0.26 -25.89
C SER A 116 4.69 -0.06 -25.70
N TRP A 117 5.43 0.23 -26.79
CA TRP A 117 6.89 0.38 -26.72
C TRP A 117 7.31 1.61 -25.91
N ARG A 118 6.56 2.71 -26.01
CA ARG A 118 6.84 3.96 -25.27
C ARG A 118 6.65 3.74 -23.76
N ILE A 119 5.63 2.97 -23.39
CA ILE A 119 5.34 2.64 -21.98
C ILE A 119 6.49 1.85 -21.35
N VAL A 120 7.08 0.90 -22.08
CA VAL A 120 8.23 0.13 -21.57
C VAL A 120 9.42 1.06 -21.28
N VAL A 121 9.77 1.93 -22.23
CA VAL A 121 10.88 2.88 -22.07
C VAL A 121 10.63 3.82 -20.89
N VAL A 122 9.44 4.43 -20.83
CA VAL A 122 9.07 5.34 -19.74
C VAL A 122 9.11 4.61 -18.39
N SER A 123 8.61 3.38 -18.31
CA SER A 123 8.64 2.58 -17.09
C SER A 123 10.07 2.30 -16.63
N CYS A 124 10.98 1.91 -17.53
CA CYS A 124 12.39 1.72 -17.21
C CYS A 124 13.02 3.00 -16.64
N VAL A 125 12.81 4.14 -17.30
CA VAL A 125 13.35 5.43 -16.84
C VAL A 125 12.76 5.82 -15.48
N VAL A 126 11.46 5.63 -15.26
CA VAL A 126 10.79 5.96 -13.98
C VAL A 126 11.29 5.07 -12.85
N PHE A 127 11.41 3.76 -13.05
CA PHE A 127 11.89 2.84 -12.01
C PHE A 127 13.35 3.11 -11.66
N ILE A 128 14.21 3.28 -12.67
CA ILE A 128 15.64 3.61 -12.47
C ILE A 128 15.76 4.95 -11.76
N GLY A 129 15.05 5.98 -12.23
CA GLY A 129 15.09 7.33 -11.65
C GLY A 129 14.60 7.35 -10.20
N THR A 130 13.50 6.67 -9.89
CA THR A 130 12.96 6.60 -8.52
C THR A 130 13.92 5.87 -7.58
N TYR A 131 14.51 4.77 -8.04
CA TYR A 131 15.48 4.01 -7.25
C TYR A 131 16.76 4.82 -6.99
N ILE A 132 17.37 5.39 -8.04
CA ILE A 132 18.59 6.19 -7.92
C ILE A 132 18.34 7.43 -7.05
N GLY A 133 17.24 8.15 -7.26
CA GLY A 133 16.87 9.31 -6.46
C GLY A 133 16.73 8.96 -4.98
N SER A 134 16.02 7.86 -4.67
CA SER A 134 15.86 7.37 -3.29
C SER A 134 17.20 6.95 -2.68
N ALA A 135 18.07 6.30 -3.46
CA ALA A 135 19.39 5.86 -3.02
C ALA A 135 20.31 7.05 -2.70
N ILE A 136 20.31 8.09 -3.54
CA ILE A 136 21.10 9.31 -3.30
C ILE A 136 20.65 10.00 -2.02
N ILE A 137 19.33 10.18 -1.83
CA ILE A 137 18.78 10.79 -0.61
C ILE A 137 19.19 9.98 0.62
N ALA A 138 19.02 8.65 0.57
CA ALA A 138 19.43 7.77 1.66
C ALA A 138 20.93 7.89 1.96
N GLN A 139 21.78 7.90 0.94
CA GLN A 139 23.23 8.03 1.10
C GLN A 139 23.63 9.37 1.74
N LEU A 140 23.01 10.48 1.32
CA LEU A 140 23.28 11.80 1.89
C LEU A 140 22.86 11.88 3.36
N ILE A 141 21.67 11.39 3.70
CA ILE A 141 21.14 11.43 5.08
C ILE A 141 21.96 10.51 5.99
N LEU A 142 22.23 9.27 5.57
CA LEU A 142 22.99 8.31 6.37
C LEU A 142 24.42 8.78 6.61
N LYS A 143 25.03 9.44 5.62
CA LYS A 143 26.35 10.08 5.77
C LYS A 143 26.32 11.28 6.72
N ALA A 144 25.26 12.10 6.66
CA ALA A 144 25.08 13.21 7.60
C ALA A 144 24.89 12.75 9.05
N ILE A 145 24.26 11.58 9.26
CA ILE A 145 24.05 10.96 10.58
C ILE A 145 25.26 10.11 11.02
N GLY A 146 26.24 9.88 10.13
CA GLY A 146 27.46 9.12 10.42
C GLY A 146 27.25 7.60 10.52
N GLN A 147 26.17 7.08 9.93
CA GLN A 147 25.94 5.62 9.85
C GLN A 147 26.72 4.95 8.70
N ILE A 148 27.24 5.73 7.75
CA ILE A 148 28.12 5.33 6.64
C ILE A 148 29.04 6.49 6.30
#